data_AF-A0A918XD23-F1
#
_entry.id   AF-A0A918XD23-F1
#
_cell.length_a   1.000
_cell.length_b   1.000
_cell.length_c   1.000
_cell.angle_alpha   90.00
_cell.angle_beta   90.00
_cell.angle_gamma   90.00
#
_symmetry.space_group_name_H-M   'P 1'
#
loop_
_entity.id
_entity.type
_entity.pdbx_description
1 polymer ?
#
loop_
_entity_poly.entity_id
_entity_poly.type
_entity_poly.pdbx_seq_one_letter_code
_entity_poly.pdbx_strand_id
1 'polypeptide(L)'
;MDRGHDIVLFGATGYTGALTAEYLATHAPRELRWAVAGRNRAKLKALITELAALAPDRPEPELLSADVEDPDSIRRMAASARVVITTVGPYSEFGEPLVAACAAEGTDYVDLCGEPAFVDRMYVEHHETARRTGARIVHACGFDSIPHDLGALFTVGYLPDDAPLHVEGFVRARGTASGGTLRSALGAFSDPQEMVAASKERRALEGAPEGRRVRIDRSGRPRTRLARGWTTPLPSLDPKVVVSSAAKSEQYGPDFSYGHYAAFRHLASAVGAVGGAAGVMAAAQVPALRERLGALRTPGEGPTEQQLADGWFTVHFAGSGGGRRVHTLVSGGEPGYRATSGMLAESALCLWQDDLPETSGQVTPAVAMGGALIERLPRAGVEFRLLREFDD
;
A
#
# COMPACT_ATOMS: atom_id res chain seq x y z
N MET A 1 -15.23 15.15 19.29
CA MET A 1 -16.60 14.64 19.09
C MET A 1 -16.52 13.13 19.12
N ASP A 2 -17.35 12.46 19.91
CA ASP A 2 -17.38 11.00 19.93
C ASP A 2 -17.84 10.49 18.55
N ARG A 3 -16.99 9.71 17.88
CA ARG A 3 -17.29 9.16 16.55
C ARG A 3 -18.01 7.83 16.72
N GLY A 4 -19.03 7.58 15.89
CA GLY A 4 -19.90 6.41 15.99
C GLY A 4 -19.18 5.08 15.74
N HIS A 5 -18.14 5.10 14.89
CA HIS A 5 -17.35 3.93 14.53
C HIS A 5 -15.86 4.19 14.72
N ASP A 6 -15.17 3.15 15.15
CA ASP A 6 -13.73 3.08 15.21
C ASP A 6 -13.14 2.89 13.80
N ILE A 7 -13.69 1.94 13.03
CA ILE A 7 -13.27 1.65 11.65
C ILE A 7 -14.48 1.51 10.74
N VAL A 8 -14.44 2.07 9.53
CA VAL A 8 -15.42 1.81 8.46
C VAL A 8 -14.73 1.28 7.22
N LEU A 9 -15.14 0.10 6.75
CA LEU A 9 -14.65 -0.52 5.51
C LEU A 9 -15.56 -0.19 4.33
N PHE A 10 -15.11 0.71 3.46
CA PHE A 10 -15.80 1.09 2.24
C PHE A 10 -15.37 0.22 1.05
N GLY A 11 -16.35 -0.37 0.36
CA GLY A 11 -16.07 -1.31 -0.74
C GLY A 11 -16.01 -2.79 -0.31
N ALA A 12 -16.57 -3.12 0.85
CA ALA A 12 -16.54 -4.47 1.44
C ALA A 12 -17.08 -5.59 0.54
N THR A 13 -17.92 -5.28 -0.45
CA THR A 13 -18.49 -6.29 -1.36
C THR A 13 -17.61 -6.62 -2.57
N GLY A 14 -16.46 -5.95 -2.72
CA GLY A 14 -15.42 -6.34 -3.68
C GLY A 14 -14.60 -7.52 -3.14
N TYR A 15 -13.84 -8.20 -3.99
CA TYR A 15 -13.10 -9.40 -3.56
C TYR A 15 -12.08 -9.12 -2.44
N THR A 16 -11.21 -8.11 -2.63
CA THR A 16 -10.27 -7.67 -1.57
C THR A 16 -11.02 -7.10 -0.36
N GLY A 17 -12.14 -6.42 -0.58
CA GLY A 17 -13.00 -5.91 0.50
C GLY A 17 -13.57 -7.04 1.36
N ALA A 18 -14.04 -8.12 0.76
CA ALA A 18 -14.59 -9.28 1.47
C ALA A 18 -13.51 -9.96 2.30
N LEU A 19 -12.32 -10.20 1.73
CA LEU A 19 -11.17 -10.76 2.46
C LEU A 19 -10.71 -9.84 3.61
N THR A 20 -10.77 -8.53 3.42
CA THR A 20 -10.45 -7.55 4.47
C THR A 20 -11.50 -7.60 5.59
N ALA A 21 -12.78 -7.72 5.23
CA ALA A 21 -13.88 -7.85 6.19
C ALA A 21 -13.79 -9.17 6.98
N GLU A 22 -13.46 -10.28 6.32
CA GLU A 22 -13.18 -11.57 6.94
C GLU A 22 -12.02 -11.48 7.94
N TYR A 23 -10.93 -10.80 7.55
CA TYR A 23 -9.78 -10.58 8.42
C TYR A 23 -10.18 -9.79 9.68
N LEU A 24 -10.86 -8.65 9.52
CA LEU A 24 -11.34 -7.84 10.65
C LEU A 24 -12.28 -8.65 11.55
N ALA A 25 -13.25 -9.34 10.95
CA ALA A 25 -14.21 -10.16 11.68
C ALA A 25 -13.54 -11.28 12.49
N THR A 26 -12.41 -11.83 12.04
CA THR A 26 -11.74 -12.95 12.72
C THR A 26 -10.59 -12.54 13.65
N HIS A 27 -9.91 -11.41 13.38
CA HIS A 27 -8.67 -11.01 14.08
C HIS A 27 -8.80 -9.73 14.91
N ALA A 28 -9.69 -8.79 14.56
CA ALA A 28 -9.77 -7.50 15.26
C ALA A 28 -10.17 -7.65 16.74
N PRO A 29 -9.81 -6.71 17.64
CA PRO A 29 -10.28 -6.73 19.02
C PRO A 29 -11.81 -6.78 19.12
N ARG A 30 -12.34 -7.46 20.14
CA ARG A 30 -13.79 -7.70 20.27
C ARG A 30 -14.57 -6.41 20.55
N GLU A 31 -13.92 -5.42 21.12
CA GLU A 31 -14.42 -4.10 21.43
C GLU A 31 -14.47 -3.15 20.21
N LEU A 32 -13.93 -3.57 19.06
CA LEU A 32 -13.93 -2.75 17.85
C LEU A 32 -15.37 -2.47 17.40
N ARG A 33 -15.77 -1.19 17.37
CA ARG A 33 -17.04 -0.75 16.77
C ARG A 33 -16.79 -0.45 15.31
N TRP A 34 -17.16 -1.34 14.40
CA TRP A 34 -16.88 -1.16 12.98
C TRP A 34 -18.11 -1.37 12.09
N ALA A 35 -18.02 -0.85 10.87
CA ALA A 35 -19.07 -0.97 9.88
C ALA A 35 -18.53 -1.35 8.50
N VAL A 36 -19.36 -2.02 7.71
CA VAL A 36 -19.15 -2.23 6.27
C VAL A 36 -20.02 -1.26 5.48
N ALA A 37 -19.42 -0.62 4.47
CA ALA A 37 -20.05 0.45 3.71
C ALA A 37 -20.00 0.20 2.19
N GLY A 38 -21.08 0.60 1.51
CA GLY A 38 -21.19 0.52 0.05
C GLY A 38 -22.60 0.77 -0.47
N ARG A 39 -22.74 0.83 -1.80
CA ARG A 39 -24.01 1.16 -2.48
C ARG A 39 -25.04 0.03 -2.47
N ASN A 40 -24.61 -1.24 -2.43
CA ASN A 40 -25.52 -2.39 -2.52
C ASN A 40 -25.79 -2.99 -1.13
N ARG A 41 -26.87 -2.52 -0.48
CA ARG A 41 -27.29 -2.98 0.85
C ARG A 41 -27.56 -4.48 0.91
N ALA A 42 -28.09 -5.10 -0.14
CA ALA A 42 -28.40 -6.53 -0.15
C ALA A 42 -27.12 -7.37 -0.10
N LYS A 43 -26.10 -7.01 -0.89
CA LYS A 43 -24.78 -7.67 -0.86
C LYS A 43 -24.07 -7.47 0.48
N LEU A 44 -24.15 -6.27 1.06
CA LEU A 44 -23.58 -6.01 2.39
C LEU A 44 -24.26 -6.87 3.47
N LYS A 45 -25.59 -7.00 3.45
CA LYS A 45 -26.30 -7.89 4.39
C LYS A 45 -25.87 -9.35 4.24
N ALA A 46 -25.73 -9.83 3.01
CA ALA A 46 -25.25 -11.19 2.76
C ALA A 46 -23.84 -11.40 3.33
N LEU A 47 -22.93 -10.45 3.08
CA LEU A 47 -21.59 -10.48 3.67
C LEU A 47 -21.63 -10.49 5.20
N ILE A 48 -22.45 -9.65 5.85
CA ILE A 48 -22.58 -9.65 7.31
C ILE A 48 -23.03 -11.03 7.83
N THR A 49 -24.01 -11.66 7.18
CA THR A 49 -24.45 -13.02 7.53
C THR A 49 -23.31 -14.04 7.39
N GLU A 50 -22.49 -13.94 6.33
CA GLU A 50 -21.32 -14.81 6.13
C GLU A 50 -20.26 -14.60 7.23
N LEU A 51 -19.99 -13.34 7.59
CA LEU A 51 -19.05 -12.99 8.67
C LEU A 51 -19.55 -13.49 10.04
N ALA A 52 -20.85 -13.37 10.32
CA ALA A 52 -21.45 -13.89 11.54
C ALA A 52 -21.34 -15.42 11.63
N ALA A 53 -21.47 -16.13 10.51
CA ALA A 53 -21.25 -17.58 10.45
C ALA A 53 -19.77 -17.95 10.62
N LEU A 54 -18.85 -17.14 10.10
CA LEU A 54 -17.41 -17.33 10.21
C LEU A 54 -16.88 -17.10 11.64
N ALA A 55 -17.48 -16.14 12.36
CA ALA A 55 -17.05 -15.71 13.69
C ALA A 55 -18.25 -15.52 14.65
N PRO A 56 -18.98 -16.58 15.02
CA PRO A 56 -20.27 -16.49 15.71
C PRO A 56 -20.21 -15.87 17.11
N ASP A 57 -19.05 -15.93 17.76
CA ASP A 57 -18.86 -15.37 19.10
C ASP A 57 -18.49 -13.89 19.09
N ARG A 58 -18.40 -13.24 17.92
CA ARG A 58 -17.91 -11.86 17.78
C ARG A 58 -19.03 -10.90 17.34
N PRO A 59 -18.94 -9.60 17.72
CA PRO A 59 -19.91 -8.61 17.27
C PRO A 59 -19.92 -8.47 15.74
N GLU A 60 -21.12 -8.42 15.18
CA GLU A 60 -21.34 -8.14 13.77
C GLU A 60 -21.02 -6.67 13.45
N PRO A 61 -20.45 -6.35 12.27
CA PRO A 61 -20.31 -4.97 11.84
C PRO A 61 -21.66 -4.34 11.52
N GLU A 62 -21.76 -3.04 11.76
CA GLU A 62 -22.90 -2.25 11.27
C GLU A 62 -22.87 -2.09 9.74
N LEU A 63 -24.03 -1.74 9.16
CA LEU A 63 -24.18 -1.54 7.72
C LEU A 63 -24.43 -0.07 7.39
N LEU A 64 -23.50 0.54 6.65
CA LEU A 64 -23.63 1.90 6.14
C LEU A 64 -23.89 1.91 4.62
N SER A 65 -24.81 2.78 4.19
CA SER A 65 -25.02 3.05 2.77
C SER A 65 -24.14 4.23 2.36
N ALA A 66 -23.24 4.01 1.42
CA ALA A 66 -22.35 5.05 0.90
C ALA A 66 -22.15 4.82 -0.61
N ASP A 67 -22.26 5.90 -1.38
CA ASP A 67 -22.07 5.90 -2.83
C ASP A 67 -21.17 7.07 -3.22
N VAL A 68 -20.16 6.82 -4.04
CA VAL A 68 -19.23 7.86 -4.52
C VAL A 68 -19.95 8.89 -5.39
N GLU A 69 -21.10 8.54 -5.97
CA GLU A 69 -21.97 9.44 -6.72
C GLU A 69 -22.86 10.33 -5.82
N ASP A 70 -22.92 10.07 -4.51
CA ASP A 70 -23.61 10.89 -3.51
C ASP A 70 -22.58 11.47 -2.51
N PRO A 71 -22.08 12.70 -2.75
CA PRO A 71 -21.08 13.35 -1.91
C PRO A 71 -21.48 13.47 -0.43
N ASP A 72 -22.77 13.65 -0.14
CA ASP A 72 -23.23 13.76 1.23
C ASP A 72 -23.24 12.40 1.94
N SER A 73 -23.43 11.30 1.21
CA SER A 73 -23.24 9.96 1.78
C SER A 73 -21.78 9.69 2.17
N ILE A 74 -20.83 10.09 1.33
CA ILE A 74 -19.39 9.94 1.60
C ILE A 74 -18.98 10.81 2.79
N ARG A 75 -19.44 12.06 2.85
CA ARG A 75 -19.17 12.96 3.99
C ARG A 75 -19.72 12.39 5.29
N ARG A 76 -20.98 11.92 5.31
CA ARG A 76 -21.59 11.31 6.50
C ARG A 76 -20.80 10.08 6.96
N MET A 77 -20.36 9.24 6.03
CA MET A 77 -19.53 8.07 6.35
C MET A 77 -18.18 8.49 6.96
N ALA A 78 -17.47 9.43 6.34
CA ALA A 78 -16.19 9.93 6.83
C ALA A 78 -16.32 10.56 8.23
N ALA A 79 -17.34 11.38 8.47
CA ALA A 79 -17.59 12.00 9.76
C ALA A 79 -17.92 10.98 10.88
N SER A 80 -18.52 9.83 10.51
CA SER A 80 -18.91 8.80 11.48
C SER A 80 -17.77 7.94 12.02
N ALA A 81 -16.60 7.94 11.37
CA ALA A 81 -15.51 7.00 11.62
C ALA A 81 -14.24 7.66 12.15
N ARG A 82 -13.48 6.99 13.02
CA ARG A 82 -12.10 7.40 13.37
C ARG A 82 -11.14 7.09 12.22
N VAL A 83 -11.27 5.91 11.63
CA VAL A 83 -10.50 5.48 10.45
C VAL A 83 -11.46 4.97 9.37
N VAL A 84 -11.29 5.42 8.13
CA VAL A 84 -11.95 4.82 6.95
C VAL A 84 -10.92 4.08 6.13
N ILE A 85 -11.20 2.81 5.87
CA ILE A 85 -10.41 1.90 5.04
C ILE A 85 -11.20 1.63 3.75
N THR A 86 -10.59 1.79 2.58
CA THR A 86 -11.28 1.63 1.30
C THR A 86 -10.61 0.61 0.38
N THR A 87 -11.46 -0.14 -0.32
CA THR A 87 -11.07 -1.02 -1.43
C THR A 87 -11.82 -0.65 -2.72
N VAL A 88 -12.36 0.57 -2.80
CA VAL A 88 -13.11 1.07 -3.96
C VAL A 88 -12.13 1.64 -4.99
N GLY A 89 -11.79 0.81 -5.98
CA GLY A 89 -11.01 1.22 -7.15
C GLY A 89 -11.76 1.02 -8.47
N PRO A 90 -11.22 1.51 -9.61
CA PRO A 90 -9.95 2.24 -9.75
C PRO A 90 -9.95 3.58 -9.01
N TYR A 91 -8.85 3.94 -8.36
CA TYR A 91 -8.79 5.09 -7.45
C TYR A 91 -8.77 6.42 -8.21
N SER A 92 -8.12 6.47 -9.37
CA SER A 92 -8.18 7.62 -10.27
C SER A 92 -9.60 8.01 -10.69
N GLU A 93 -10.52 7.04 -10.74
CA GLU A 93 -11.92 7.26 -11.12
C GLU A 93 -12.80 7.56 -9.88
N PHE A 94 -12.64 6.82 -8.77
CA PHE A 94 -13.60 6.82 -7.66
C PHE A 94 -13.03 7.21 -6.28
N GLY A 95 -11.71 7.38 -6.15
CA GLY A 95 -11.04 7.51 -4.85
C GLY A 95 -11.11 8.91 -4.24
N GLU A 96 -11.07 9.95 -5.08
CA GLU A 96 -10.94 11.35 -4.66
C GLU A 96 -12.06 11.83 -3.72
N PRO A 97 -13.37 11.56 -3.97
CA PRO A 97 -14.43 12.03 -3.08
C PRO A 97 -14.25 11.60 -1.62
N LEU A 98 -13.73 10.38 -1.39
CA LEU A 98 -13.49 9.89 -0.03
C LEU A 98 -12.25 10.52 0.60
N VAL A 99 -11.16 10.70 -0.16
CA VAL A 99 -9.95 11.39 0.36
C VAL A 99 -10.31 12.82 0.77
N ALA A 100 -11.02 13.56 -0.08
CA ALA A 100 -11.48 14.92 0.20
C ALA A 100 -12.33 14.98 1.47
N ALA A 101 -13.28 14.05 1.64
CA ALA A 101 -14.15 13.98 2.81
C ALA A 101 -13.35 13.66 4.09
N CYS A 102 -12.46 12.66 4.06
CA CYS A 102 -11.63 12.32 5.21
C CYS A 102 -10.70 13.47 5.62
N ALA A 103 -10.06 14.13 4.65
CA ALA A 103 -9.24 15.30 4.90
C ALA A 103 -10.04 16.43 5.55
N ALA A 104 -11.26 16.72 5.07
CA ALA A 104 -12.11 17.79 5.61
C ALA A 104 -12.67 17.48 7.02
N GLU A 105 -13.03 16.21 7.27
CA GLU A 105 -13.62 15.78 8.54
C GLU A 105 -12.58 15.44 9.62
N GLY A 106 -11.28 15.49 9.32
CA GLY A 106 -10.23 15.09 10.26
C GLY A 106 -10.25 13.59 10.55
N THR A 107 -10.63 12.79 9.55
CA THR A 107 -10.74 11.33 9.63
C THR A 107 -9.53 10.68 9.00
N ASP A 108 -8.94 9.68 9.67
CA ASP A 108 -7.84 8.93 9.09
C ASP A 108 -8.33 8.08 7.91
N TYR A 109 -7.51 7.99 6.87
CA TYR A 109 -7.83 7.30 5.63
C TYR A 109 -6.73 6.28 5.31
N VAL A 110 -7.16 5.09 4.88
CA VAL A 110 -6.27 4.01 4.45
C VAL A 110 -6.79 3.39 3.14
N ASP A 111 -5.91 3.18 2.17
CA ASP A 111 -6.22 2.41 0.95
C ASP A 111 -5.09 1.47 0.52
N LEU A 112 -5.34 0.65 -0.50
CA LEU A 112 -4.34 -0.18 -1.16
C LEU A 112 -3.96 0.35 -2.57
N CYS A 113 -4.02 1.66 -2.78
CA CYS A 113 -3.84 2.26 -4.09
C CYS A 113 -2.41 2.07 -4.63
N GLY A 114 -2.31 1.58 -5.86
CA GLY A 114 -1.05 1.42 -6.60
C GLY A 114 -0.86 2.42 -7.74
N GLU A 115 -1.64 3.52 -7.77
CA GLU A 115 -1.71 4.48 -8.88
C GLU A 115 -0.91 5.77 -8.54
N PRO A 116 0.31 5.98 -9.06
CA PRO A 116 1.18 7.08 -8.62
C PRO A 116 0.63 8.48 -8.91
N ALA A 117 -0.07 8.66 -10.05
CA ALA A 117 -0.63 9.94 -10.43
C ALA A 117 -1.75 10.38 -9.46
N PHE A 118 -2.62 9.44 -9.09
CA PHE A 118 -3.66 9.68 -8.08
C PHE A 118 -3.06 10.06 -6.73
N VAL A 119 -2.08 9.29 -6.24
CA VAL A 119 -1.39 9.57 -4.96
C VAL A 119 -0.72 10.93 -4.96
N ASP A 120 -0.12 11.35 -6.09
CA ASP A 120 0.51 12.67 -6.21
C ASP A 120 -0.56 13.80 -6.29
N ARG A 121 -1.69 13.59 -6.98
CA ARG A 121 -2.80 14.56 -7.07
C ARG A 121 -3.48 14.78 -5.72
N MET A 122 -3.75 13.71 -4.98
CA MET A 122 -4.35 13.79 -3.63
C MET A 122 -3.45 14.57 -2.67
N TYR A 123 -2.12 14.51 -2.86
CA TYR A 123 -1.20 15.33 -2.09
C TYR A 123 -1.40 16.81 -2.39
N VAL A 124 -1.37 17.16 -3.68
CA VAL A 124 -1.53 18.54 -4.15
C VAL A 124 -2.84 19.16 -3.65
N GLU A 125 -3.93 18.41 -3.70
CA GLU A 125 -5.27 18.94 -3.44
C GLU A 125 -5.67 18.89 -1.96
N HIS A 126 -5.21 17.88 -1.20
CA HIS A 126 -5.77 17.58 0.12
C HIS A 126 -4.75 17.50 1.26
N HIS A 127 -3.45 17.51 1.00
CA HIS A 127 -2.42 17.45 2.05
C HIS A 127 -2.59 18.54 3.11
N GLU A 128 -2.69 19.80 2.71
CA GLU A 128 -2.82 20.93 3.63
C GLU A 128 -4.13 20.91 4.43
N THR A 129 -5.22 20.45 3.81
CA THR A 129 -6.50 20.30 4.52
C THR A 129 -6.37 19.23 5.60
N ALA A 130 -5.83 18.06 5.26
CA ALA A 130 -5.60 16.98 6.22
C ALA A 130 -4.61 17.37 7.32
N ARG A 131 -3.55 18.15 7.02
CA ARG A 131 -2.66 18.72 8.04
C ARG A 131 -3.40 19.57 9.05
N ARG A 132 -4.27 20.47 8.57
CA ARG A 132 -5.03 21.42 9.40
C ARG A 132 -6.07 20.73 10.28
N THR A 133 -6.71 19.67 9.79
CA THR A 133 -7.75 18.93 10.53
C THR A 133 -7.19 17.82 11.40
N GLY A 134 -5.92 17.45 11.22
CA GLY A 134 -5.26 16.36 11.92
C GLY A 134 -5.47 14.99 11.29
N ALA A 135 -6.14 14.90 10.14
CA ALA A 135 -6.30 13.63 9.42
C ALA A 135 -4.96 13.10 8.91
N ARG A 136 -4.76 11.78 9.00
CA ARG A 136 -3.68 11.07 8.30
C ARG A 136 -4.24 10.38 7.07
N ILE A 137 -3.73 10.75 5.89
CA ILE A 137 -4.08 10.12 4.63
C ILE A 137 -2.95 9.17 4.24
N VAL A 138 -3.18 7.86 4.38
CA VAL A 138 -2.17 6.82 4.16
C VAL A 138 -2.55 5.96 2.96
N HIS A 139 -1.90 6.24 1.83
CA HIS A 139 -2.07 5.43 0.62
C HIS A 139 -1.20 4.17 0.65
N ALA A 140 -1.51 3.22 -0.23
CA ALA A 140 -0.65 2.09 -0.57
C ALA A 140 -0.38 1.12 0.61
N CYS A 141 -1.36 0.93 1.48
CA CYS A 141 -1.35 -0.02 2.59
C CYS A 141 -1.67 -1.46 2.14
N GLY A 142 -1.03 -1.92 1.07
CA GLY A 142 -1.10 -3.29 0.58
C GLY A 142 0.28 -3.82 0.22
N PHE A 143 0.34 -4.88 -0.59
CA PHE A 143 1.62 -5.42 -1.07
C PHE A 143 2.44 -4.40 -1.85
N ASP A 144 1.78 -3.54 -2.64
CA ASP A 144 2.41 -2.43 -3.36
C ASP A 144 2.55 -1.19 -2.46
N SER A 145 3.10 -1.38 -1.26
CA SER A 145 4.16 -0.56 -0.65
C SER A 145 4.57 -1.05 0.74
N ILE A 146 3.73 -1.75 1.51
CA ILE A 146 4.04 -2.12 2.90
C ILE A 146 5.35 -2.92 3.03
N PRO A 147 5.55 -4.05 2.32
CA PRO A 147 6.78 -4.83 2.44
C PRO A 147 8.03 -4.05 2.02
N HIS A 148 7.86 -3.05 1.16
CA HIS A 148 8.94 -2.25 0.60
C HIS A 148 9.34 -1.09 1.53
N ASP A 149 8.34 -0.31 1.95
CA ASP A 149 8.50 0.86 2.81
C ASP A 149 8.95 0.48 4.22
N LEU A 150 8.20 -0.40 4.88
CA LEU A 150 8.56 -0.89 6.21
C LEU A 150 9.77 -1.81 6.18
N GLY A 151 9.99 -2.54 5.07
CA GLY A 151 11.18 -3.36 4.90
C GLY A 151 12.45 -2.50 4.86
N ALA A 152 12.42 -1.38 4.13
CA ALA A 152 13.52 -0.42 4.11
C ALA A 152 13.72 0.24 5.49
N LEU A 153 12.64 0.64 6.19
CA LEU A 153 12.73 1.16 7.56
C LEU A 153 13.38 0.14 8.51
N PHE A 154 12.92 -1.11 8.47
CA PHE A 154 13.44 -2.20 9.28
C PHE A 154 14.93 -2.44 9.00
N THR A 155 15.36 -2.42 7.74
CA THR A 155 16.79 -2.53 7.37
C THR A 155 17.62 -1.38 7.91
N VAL A 156 17.12 -0.15 7.79
CA VAL A 156 17.80 1.07 8.25
C VAL A 156 18.01 1.06 9.76
N GLY A 157 17.11 0.46 10.55
CA GLY A 157 17.27 0.31 12.00
C GLY A 157 18.51 -0.46 12.47
N TYR A 158 19.21 -1.17 11.57
CA TYR A 158 20.47 -1.86 11.85
C TYR A 158 21.72 -1.09 11.35
N LEU A 159 21.52 0.07 10.73
CA LEU A 159 22.59 0.92 10.19
C LEU A 159 22.75 2.18 11.05
N PRO A 160 23.93 2.82 11.03
CA PRO A 160 24.14 4.10 11.73
C PRO A 160 23.32 5.23 11.09
N ASP A 161 22.69 6.05 11.91
CA ASP A 161 21.80 7.15 11.50
C ASP A 161 22.56 8.46 11.19
N ASP A 162 23.86 8.52 11.41
CA ASP A 162 24.71 9.69 11.12
C ASP A 162 25.56 9.52 9.84
N ALA A 163 25.40 8.41 9.13
CA ALA A 163 26.19 8.07 7.95
C ALA A 163 25.37 8.07 6.64
N PRO A 164 26.01 8.26 5.47
CA PRO A 164 25.38 7.97 4.19
C PRO A 164 24.94 6.51 4.09
N LEU A 165 23.66 6.30 3.75
CA LEU A 165 23.02 5.00 3.66
C LEU A 165 22.61 4.67 2.22
N HIS A 166 22.75 3.39 1.87
CA HIS A 166 22.22 2.83 0.64
C HIS A 166 21.46 1.53 0.94
N VAL A 167 20.23 1.43 0.45
CA VAL A 167 19.39 0.22 0.62
C VAL A 167 18.90 -0.24 -0.74
N GLU A 168 18.96 -1.54 -0.99
CA GLU A 168 18.42 -2.17 -2.19
C GLU A 168 17.38 -3.24 -1.83
N GLY A 169 16.16 -3.08 -2.33
CA GLY A 169 15.08 -4.07 -2.20
C GLY A 169 14.99 -4.99 -3.42
N PHE A 170 14.92 -6.29 -3.18
CA PHE A 170 14.84 -7.33 -4.21
C PHE A 170 13.62 -8.22 -4.00
N VAL A 171 12.56 -7.97 -4.76
CA VAL A 171 11.29 -8.68 -4.62
C VAL A 171 11.23 -9.94 -5.48
N ARG A 172 10.69 -11.01 -4.89
CA ARG A 172 10.28 -12.24 -5.58
C ARG A 172 8.89 -12.58 -5.11
N ALA A 173 8.00 -12.89 -6.04
CA ALA A 173 6.63 -13.23 -5.73
C ALA A 173 6.14 -14.38 -6.61
N ARG A 174 5.28 -15.20 -6.04
CA ARG A 174 4.36 -16.08 -6.75
C ARG A 174 2.97 -15.69 -6.29
N GLY A 175 2.19 -15.09 -7.17
CA GLY A 175 0.86 -14.60 -6.84
C GLY A 175 0.08 -14.29 -8.11
N THR A 176 -1.18 -13.96 -7.94
CA THR A 176 -2.06 -13.62 -9.05
C THR A 176 -2.32 -12.12 -9.03
N ALA A 177 -1.93 -11.40 -10.09
CA ALA A 177 -2.29 -9.99 -10.21
C ALA A 177 -3.82 -9.84 -10.23
N SER A 178 -4.34 -8.93 -9.41
CA SER A 178 -5.78 -8.72 -9.37
C SER A 178 -6.31 -8.07 -10.65
N GLY A 179 -7.59 -8.30 -10.98
CA GLY A 179 -8.24 -7.57 -12.08
C GLY A 179 -8.18 -6.06 -11.86
N GLY A 180 -8.31 -5.62 -10.61
CA GLY A 180 -8.11 -4.23 -10.18
C GLY A 180 -6.69 -3.74 -10.44
N THR A 181 -5.66 -4.53 -10.14
CA THR A 181 -4.25 -4.21 -10.39
C THR A 181 -3.98 -4.06 -11.89
N LEU A 182 -4.52 -4.94 -12.73
CA LEU A 182 -4.36 -4.83 -14.19
C LEU A 182 -5.02 -3.54 -14.71
N ARG A 183 -6.25 -3.24 -14.28
CA ARG A 183 -6.94 -2.01 -14.68
C ARG A 183 -6.23 -0.75 -14.17
N SER A 184 -5.75 -0.79 -12.93
CA SER A 184 -4.98 0.30 -12.31
C SER A 184 -3.66 0.53 -13.05
N ALA A 185 -2.94 -0.53 -13.41
CA ALA A 185 -1.73 -0.42 -14.23
C ALA A 185 -2.04 0.14 -15.63
N LEU A 186 -3.07 -0.37 -16.31
CA LEU A 186 -3.49 0.15 -17.61
C LEU A 186 -3.90 1.63 -17.53
N GLY A 187 -4.59 2.05 -16.47
CA GLY A 187 -4.96 3.44 -16.20
C GLY A 187 -3.75 4.31 -15.91
N ALA A 188 -2.90 3.91 -14.97
CA ALA A 188 -1.69 4.63 -14.58
C ALA A 188 -0.71 4.84 -15.75
N PHE A 189 -0.65 3.89 -16.69
CA PHE A 189 0.16 4.02 -17.91
C PHE A 189 -0.57 4.68 -19.09
N SER A 190 -1.88 4.96 -18.99
CA SER A 190 -2.65 5.54 -20.09
C SER A 190 -2.38 7.04 -20.29
N ASP A 191 -1.98 7.77 -19.24
CA ASP A 191 -1.59 9.18 -19.32
C ASP A 191 -0.23 9.46 -18.64
N PRO A 192 0.87 9.28 -19.37
CA PRO A 192 2.20 9.62 -18.87
C PRO A 192 2.40 11.12 -18.60
N GLN A 193 1.63 12.00 -19.25
CA GLN A 193 1.78 13.45 -19.09
C GLN A 193 1.19 13.89 -17.76
N GLU A 194 -0.01 13.41 -17.42
CA GLU A 194 -0.64 13.62 -16.12
C GLU A 194 0.28 13.13 -14.99
N MET A 195 0.80 11.90 -15.11
CA MET A 195 1.72 11.34 -14.10
C MET A 195 2.96 12.22 -13.88
N VAL A 196 3.55 12.78 -14.94
CA VAL A 196 4.71 13.66 -14.84
C VAL A 196 4.32 15.03 -14.26
N ALA A 197 3.16 15.57 -14.64
CA ALA A 197 2.66 16.85 -14.14
C ALA A 197 2.38 16.79 -12.64
N ALA A 198 1.55 15.83 -12.20
CA ALA A 198 1.21 15.63 -10.78
C ALA A 198 2.47 15.42 -9.92
N SER A 199 3.42 14.60 -10.40
CA SER A 199 4.67 14.36 -9.67
C SER A 199 5.56 15.61 -9.57
N LYS A 200 5.59 16.48 -10.59
CA LYS A 200 6.33 17.74 -10.54
C LYS A 200 5.68 18.73 -9.58
N GLU A 201 4.36 18.83 -9.61
CA GLU A 201 3.60 19.74 -8.74
C GLU A 201 3.74 19.36 -7.27
N ARG A 202 3.54 18.07 -6.94
CA ARG A 202 3.81 17.55 -5.59
C ARG A 202 5.23 17.88 -5.13
N ARG A 203 6.23 17.66 -5.98
CA ARG A 203 7.63 17.96 -5.63
C ARG A 203 7.87 19.45 -5.37
N ALA A 204 7.16 20.33 -6.08
CA ALA A 204 7.24 21.76 -5.85
C ALA A 204 6.63 22.16 -4.50
N LEU A 205 5.57 21.47 -4.06
CA LEU A 205 4.92 21.70 -2.77
C LEU A 205 5.68 21.06 -1.59
N GLU A 206 6.13 19.80 -1.71
CA GLU A 206 6.89 19.10 -0.66
C GLU A 206 8.26 19.76 -0.41
N GLY A 207 8.87 20.33 -1.45
CA GLY A 207 10.24 20.84 -1.37
C GLY A 207 11.30 19.74 -1.27
N ALA A 208 12.54 20.14 -1.03
CA ALA A 208 13.63 19.21 -0.71
C ALA A 208 13.79 19.10 0.81
N PRO A 209 14.13 17.92 1.36
CA PRO A 209 14.38 17.79 2.79
C PRO A 209 15.58 18.67 3.19
N GLU A 210 15.41 19.48 4.24
CA GLU A 210 16.46 20.38 4.72
C GLU A 210 17.65 19.59 5.24
N GLY A 211 18.87 20.00 4.85
CA GLY A 211 20.11 19.40 5.33
C GLY A 211 20.35 17.94 4.93
N ARG A 212 19.46 17.32 4.16
CA ARG A 212 19.52 15.89 3.81
C ARG A 212 19.40 15.66 2.31
N ARG A 213 19.97 14.55 1.82
CA ARG A 213 19.83 14.11 0.42
C ARG A 213 19.11 12.78 0.37
N VAL A 214 18.01 12.71 -0.36
CA VAL A 214 17.23 11.49 -0.53
C VAL A 214 16.96 11.27 -2.01
N ARG A 215 17.27 10.06 -2.53
CA ARG A 215 17.10 9.75 -3.95
C ARG A 215 16.76 8.30 -4.24
N ILE A 216 16.05 8.10 -5.33
CA ILE A 216 15.91 6.77 -5.95
C ILE A 216 17.19 6.52 -6.77
N ASP A 217 17.86 5.39 -6.54
CA ASP A 217 18.98 4.94 -7.37
C ASP A 217 18.45 4.41 -8.70
N ARG A 218 18.70 5.17 -9.77
CA ARG A 218 18.26 4.86 -11.15
C ARG A 218 19.37 4.29 -12.02
N SER A 219 20.50 3.89 -11.44
CA SER A 219 21.63 3.31 -12.18
C SER A 219 21.25 2.05 -12.97
N GLY A 220 20.14 1.40 -12.62
CA GLY A 220 19.61 0.22 -13.29
C GLY A 220 20.40 -1.06 -13.03
N ARG A 221 21.50 -0.99 -12.27
CA ARG A 221 22.35 -2.12 -11.89
C ARG A 221 22.49 -2.15 -10.38
N PRO A 222 22.08 -3.23 -9.70
CA PRO A 222 22.25 -3.31 -8.26
C PRO A 222 23.73 -3.34 -7.89
N ARG A 223 24.09 -2.67 -6.80
CA ARG A 223 25.42 -2.74 -6.18
C ARG A 223 25.63 -4.10 -5.53
N THR A 224 24.56 -4.68 -4.99
CA THR A 224 24.58 -5.98 -4.35
C THR A 224 24.25 -7.09 -5.34
N ARG A 225 25.09 -8.14 -5.36
CA ARG A 225 24.74 -9.39 -6.04
C ARG A 225 24.07 -10.34 -5.04
N LEU A 226 22.76 -10.52 -5.16
CA LEU A 226 22.10 -11.65 -4.53
C LEU A 226 22.67 -12.95 -5.11
N ALA A 227 23.05 -13.88 -4.23
CA ALA A 227 23.92 -15.02 -4.53
C ALA A 227 23.56 -15.83 -5.80
N ARG A 228 22.28 -15.89 -6.20
CA ARG A 228 21.81 -16.60 -7.40
C ARG A 228 20.55 -15.92 -7.97
N GLY A 229 20.62 -15.45 -9.21
CA GLY A 229 19.46 -14.98 -9.95
C GLY A 229 19.75 -13.82 -10.89
N TRP A 230 18.70 -13.38 -11.56
CA TRP A 230 18.68 -12.23 -12.47
C TRP A 230 17.83 -11.13 -11.86
N THR A 231 18.23 -9.88 -12.00
CA THR A 231 17.52 -8.75 -11.45
C THR A 231 17.19 -7.75 -12.54
N THR A 232 16.00 -7.14 -12.43
CA THR A 232 15.56 -6.06 -13.31
C THR A 232 15.05 -4.92 -12.44
N PRO A 233 15.25 -3.65 -12.82
CA PRO A 233 14.52 -2.56 -12.19
C PRO A 233 13.01 -2.83 -12.25
N LEU A 234 12.31 -2.55 -11.15
CA LEU A 234 10.85 -2.68 -11.09
C LEU A 234 10.23 -1.27 -11.11
N PRO A 235 9.56 -0.86 -12.20
CA PRO A 235 8.91 0.44 -12.26
C PRO A 235 7.56 0.39 -11.53
N SER A 236 7.57 0.69 -10.24
CA SER A 236 6.40 0.71 -9.36
C SER A 236 6.31 2.01 -8.55
N LEU A 237 5.25 2.14 -7.74
CA LEU A 237 5.07 3.23 -6.77
C LEU A 237 6.06 3.14 -5.61
N ASP A 238 6.50 1.93 -5.23
CA ASP A 238 7.24 1.66 -3.99
C ASP A 238 8.49 2.53 -3.78
N PRO A 239 9.35 2.76 -4.80
CA PRO A 239 10.53 3.60 -4.61
C PRO A 239 10.17 5.05 -4.25
N LYS A 240 9.04 5.58 -4.75
CA LYS A 240 8.56 6.92 -4.38
C LYS A 240 8.10 6.94 -2.93
N VAL A 241 7.42 5.89 -2.45
CA VAL A 241 6.96 5.78 -1.06
C VAL A 241 8.15 5.69 -0.12
N VAL A 242 9.11 4.80 -0.38
CA VAL A 242 10.33 4.64 0.44
C VAL A 242 11.12 5.95 0.56
N VAL A 243 11.33 6.68 -0.55
CA VAL A 243 12.04 7.97 -0.47
C VAL A 243 11.21 9.08 0.18
N SER A 244 9.88 9.03 0.10
CA SER A 244 9.02 9.96 0.85
C SER A 244 9.12 9.72 2.36
N SER A 245 9.17 8.45 2.79
CA SER A 245 9.44 8.07 4.18
C SER A 245 10.82 8.54 4.63
N ALA A 246 11.85 8.27 3.82
CA ALA A 246 13.22 8.67 4.12
C ALA A 246 13.38 10.19 4.23
N ALA A 247 12.69 10.98 3.38
CA ALA A 247 12.72 12.43 3.45
C ALA A 247 12.11 13.00 4.75
N LYS A 248 11.21 12.26 5.40
CA LYS A 248 10.47 12.67 6.61
C LYS A 248 11.02 12.08 7.91
N SER A 249 12.02 11.20 7.85
CA SER A 249 12.59 10.52 9.03
C SER A 249 14.12 10.58 9.04
N GLU A 250 14.68 11.11 10.11
CA GLU A 250 16.14 11.24 10.31
C GLU A 250 16.85 9.89 10.40
N GLN A 251 16.15 8.81 10.76
CA GLN A 251 16.69 7.46 10.86
C GLN A 251 17.37 6.98 9.57
N TYR A 252 16.96 7.52 8.41
CA TYR A 252 17.54 7.19 7.11
C TYR A 252 18.88 7.88 6.82
N GLY A 253 19.41 8.64 7.79
CA GLY A 253 20.70 9.30 7.69
C GLY A 253 20.70 10.59 6.87
N PRO A 254 21.85 11.31 6.84
CA PRO A 254 21.99 12.58 6.12
C PRO A 254 21.97 12.42 4.59
N ASP A 255 22.30 11.24 4.08
CA ASP A 255 22.32 10.94 2.63
C ASP A 255 21.80 9.52 2.39
N PHE A 256 20.55 9.40 1.92
CA PHE A 256 19.89 8.13 1.66
C PHE A 256 19.69 7.89 0.15
N SER A 257 19.92 6.65 -0.27
CA SER A 257 19.54 6.20 -1.61
C SER A 257 18.92 4.81 -1.62
N TYR A 258 17.87 4.64 -2.42
CA TYR A 258 17.13 3.37 -2.52
C TYR A 258 17.10 2.80 -3.94
N GLY A 259 17.52 1.55 -4.09
CA GLY A 259 17.39 0.76 -5.32
C GLY A 259 16.25 -0.25 -5.20
N HIS A 260 15.49 -0.47 -6.29
CA HIS A 260 14.32 -1.35 -6.27
C HIS A 260 14.28 -2.28 -7.49
N TYR A 261 14.27 -3.57 -7.22
CA TYR A 261 14.50 -4.59 -8.23
C TYR A 261 13.55 -5.79 -8.07
N ALA A 262 13.03 -6.28 -9.18
CA ALA A 262 12.47 -7.63 -9.27
C ALA A 262 13.60 -8.65 -9.43
N ALA A 263 13.50 -9.78 -8.76
CA ALA A 263 14.49 -10.87 -8.81
C ALA A 263 13.89 -12.17 -9.36
N PHE A 264 14.65 -12.87 -10.20
CA PHE A 264 14.22 -14.06 -10.92
C PHE A 264 15.26 -15.17 -10.78
N ARG A 265 14.80 -16.42 -10.68
CA ARG A 265 15.72 -17.58 -10.66
C ARG A 265 16.35 -17.84 -12.04
N HIS A 266 15.60 -17.60 -13.11
CA HIS A 266 16.00 -17.92 -14.48
C HIS A 266 15.97 -16.68 -15.37
N LEU A 267 16.94 -16.58 -16.30
CA LEU A 267 17.02 -15.47 -17.26
C LEU A 267 15.75 -15.35 -18.10
N ALA A 268 15.23 -16.49 -18.56
CA ALA A 268 14.00 -16.53 -19.35
C ALA A 268 12.80 -15.89 -18.63
N SER A 269 12.70 -16.07 -17.31
CA SER A 269 11.66 -15.41 -16.51
C SER A 269 11.85 -13.89 -16.44
N ALA A 270 13.09 -13.43 -16.28
CA ALA A 270 13.40 -11.99 -16.27
C ALA A 270 13.09 -11.35 -17.63
N VAL A 271 13.52 -11.97 -18.73
CA VAL A 271 13.24 -11.50 -20.10
C VAL A 271 11.74 -11.51 -20.37
N GLY A 272 11.04 -12.58 -19.98
CA GLY A 272 9.59 -12.69 -20.13
C GLY A 272 8.83 -11.61 -19.35
N ALA A 273 9.25 -11.29 -18.11
CA ALA A 273 8.64 -10.24 -17.32
C ALA A 273 8.83 -8.84 -17.94
N VAL A 274 10.03 -8.51 -18.39
CA VAL A 274 10.31 -7.25 -19.09
C VAL A 274 9.50 -7.14 -20.39
N GLY A 275 9.47 -8.21 -21.19
CA GLY A 275 8.67 -8.26 -22.41
C GLY A 275 7.17 -8.14 -22.15
N GLY A 276 6.66 -8.79 -21.11
CA GLY A 276 5.26 -8.70 -20.69
C GLY A 276 4.87 -7.29 -20.25
N ALA A 277 5.69 -6.64 -19.41
CA ALA A 277 5.46 -5.26 -18.97
C ALA A 277 5.47 -4.28 -20.15
N ALA A 278 6.43 -4.42 -21.07
CA ALA A 278 6.48 -3.63 -22.30
C ALA A 278 5.23 -3.83 -23.17
N GLY A 279 4.75 -5.07 -23.28
CA GLY A 279 3.51 -5.40 -23.99
C GLY A 279 2.28 -4.74 -23.38
N VAL A 280 2.13 -4.79 -22.04
CA VAL A 280 1.04 -4.13 -21.32
C VAL A 280 1.10 -2.61 -21.50
N MET A 281 2.29 -2.00 -21.37
CA MET A 281 2.47 -0.56 -21.58
C MET A 281 2.09 -0.15 -23.01
N ALA A 282 2.58 -0.86 -24.03
CA ALA A 282 2.22 -0.61 -25.42
C ALA A 282 0.71 -0.76 -25.65
N ALA A 283 0.10 -1.77 -25.05
CA ALA A 283 -1.33 -2.01 -25.14
C ALA A 283 -2.18 -0.92 -24.45
N ALA A 284 -1.72 -0.37 -23.33
CA ALA A 284 -2.39 0.71 -22.61
C ALA A 284 -2.53 1.99 -23.45
N GLN A 285 -1.61 2.22 -24.40
CA GLN A 285 -1.64 3.37 -25.30
C GLN A 285 -2.75 3.27 -26.37
N VAL A 286 -3.29 2.07 -26.62
CA VAL A 286 -4.31 1.85 -27.65
C VAL A 286 -5.68 1.64 -26.98
N PRO A 287 -6.63 2.58 -27.11
CA PRO A 287 -7.90 2.53 -26.37
C PRO A 287 -8.67 1.21 -26.52
N ALA A 288 -8.82 0.72 -27.77
CA ALA A 288 -9.54 -0.52 -28.03
C ALA A 288 -8.85 -1.75 -27.42
N LEU A 289 -7.52 -1.77 -27.35
CA LEU A 289 -6.80 -2.87 -26.73
C LEU A 289 -6.83 -2.78 -25.21
N ARG A 290 -6.75 -1.57 -24.65
CA ARG A 290 -6.92 -1.31 -23.21
C ARG A 290 -8.28 -1.77 -22.72
N GLU A 291 -9.36 -1.44 -23.41
CA GLU A 291 -10.72 -1.88 -23.07
C GLU A 291 -10.85 -3.40 -23.14
N ARG A 292 -10.32 -4.02 -24.19
CA ARG A 292 -10.33 -5.48 -24.35
C ARG A 292 -9.53 -6.19 -23.26
N LEU A 293 -8.35 -5.68 -22.92
CA LEU A 293 -7.52 -6.23 -21.85
C LEU A 293 -8.14 -6.02 -20.47
N GLY A 294 -8.74 -4.85 -20.23
CA GLY A 294 -9.50 -4.56 -19.02
C GLY A 294 -10.74 -5.45 -18.86
N ALA A 295 -11.32 -5.92 -19.97
CA ALA A 295 -12.45 -6.84 -19.98
C ALA A 295 -12.06 -8.32 -19.81
N LEU A 296 -10.78 -8.70 -20.01
CA LEU A 296 -10.32 -10.09 -19.91
C LEU A 296 -10.36 -10.65 -18.47
N ARG A 297 -10.47 -9.80 -17.46
CA ARG A 297 -10.77 -10.19 -16.08
C ARG A 297 -11.82 -9.27 -15.51
N THR A 298 -13.02 -9.79 -15.30
CA THR A 298 -14.10 -9.01 -14.70
C THR A 298 -13.72 -8.64 -13.26
N PRO A 299 -13.83 -7.35 -12.85
CA PRO A 299 -13.61 -6.96 -11.47
C PRO A 299 -14.51 -7.80 -10.53
N GLY A 300 -13.89 -8.58 -9.64
CA GLY A 300 -14.58 -9.44 -8.68
C GLY A 300 -14.37 -10.94 -8.85
N GLU A 301 -13.88 -11.42 -10.00
CA GLU A 301 -13.40 -12.81 -10.14
C GLU A 301 -12.00 -12.93 -9.51
N GLY A 302 -11.97 -13.34 -8.25
CA GLY A 302 -10.71 -13.59 -7.54
C GLY A 302 -10.05 -14.92 -7.94
N PRO A 303 -8.81 -15.14 -7.51
CA PRO A 303 -8.09 -16.39 -7.71
C PRO A 303 -8.79 -17.56 -7.01
N THR A 304 -8.46 -18.79 -7.44
CA THR A 304 -8.91 -19.99 -6.74
C THR A 304 -8.25 -20.10 -5.36
N GLU A 305 -8.87 -20.81 -4.42
CA GLU A 305 -8.27 -21.07 -3.09
C GLU A 305 -6.89 -21.71 -3.20
N GLN A 306 -6.68 -22.60 -4.17
CA GLN A 306 -5.36 -23.20 -4.41
C GLN A 306 -4.32 -22.17 -4.85
N GLN A 307 -4.70 -21.21 -5.71
CA GLN A 307 -3.80 -20.12 -6.13
C GLN A 307 -3.43 -19.21 -4.95
N LEU A 308 -4.36 -18.98 -4.03
CA LEU A 308 -4.11 -18.25 -2.78
C LEU A 308 -3.19 -19.04 -1.84
N ALA A 309 -3.41 -20.34 -1.68
CA ALA A 309 -2.62 -21.19 -0.78
C ALA A 309 -1.17 -21.38 -1.27
N ASP A 310 -0.97 -21.50 -2.58
CA ASP A 310 0.36 -21.68 -3.19
C ASP A 310 1.17 -20.37 -3.31
N GLY A 311 0.52 -19.24 -3.06
CA GLY A 311 1.09 -17.91 -3.24
C GLY A 311 2.01 -17.50 -2.11
N TRP A 312 3.07 -16.76 -2.44
CA TRP A 312 4.06 -16.26 -1.49
C TRP A 312 4.82 -15.07 -2.05
N PHE A 313 5.44 -14.28 -1.18
CA PHE A 313 6.44 -13.30 -1.57
C PHE A 313 7.63 -13.27 -0.61
N THR A 314 8.76 -12.77 -1.11
CA THR A 314 9.95 -12.42 -0.33
C THR A 314 10.55 -11.14 -0.88
N VAL A 315 10.91 -10.21 -0.01
CA VAL A 315 11.70 -9.02 -0.34
C VAL A 315 12.99 -9.11 0.48
N HIS A 316 14.10 -9.33 -0.21
CA HIS A 316 15.42 -9.23 0.43
C HIS A 316 15.90 -7.80 0.37
N PHE A 317 16.41 -7.28 1.48
CA PHE A 317 17.02 -5.95 1.53
C PHE A 317 18.50 -6.05 1.81
N ALA A 318 19.32 -5.40 0.99
CA ALA A 318 20.73 -5.19 1.26
C ALA A 318 20.93 -3.73 1.66
N GLY A 319 21.29 -3.48 2.91
CA GLY A 319 21.60 -2.17 3.43
C GLY A 319 23.10 -2.00 3.66
N SER A 320 23.62 -0.81 3.39
CA SER A 320 25.01 -0.44 3.70
C SER A 320 25.15 1.01 4.13
N GLY A 321 26.06 1.27 5.06
CA GLY A 321 26.37 2.62 5.55
C GLY A 321 27.26 2.60 6.78
N GLY A 322 28.12 3.61 6.94
CA GLY A 322 29.01 3.75 8.10
C GLY A 322 29.89 2.54 8.40
N GLY A 323 30.38 1.82 7.38
CA GLY A 323 31.20 0.61 7.55
C GLY A 323 30.43 -0.64 7.95
N ARG A 324 29.08 -0.59 7.93
CA ARG A 324 28.21 -1.73 8.21
C ARG A 324 27.45 -2.16 6.98
N ARG A 325 27.20 -3.46 6.88
CA ARG A 325 26.29 -4.05 5.89
C ARG A 325 25.31 -4.99 6.56
N VAL A 326 24.05 -4.91 6.15
CA VAL A 326 22.97 -5.71 6.70
C VAL A 326 22.17 -6.37 5.58
N HIS A 327 21.74 -7.60 5.83
CA HIS A 327 20.81 -8.33 4.97
C HIS A 327 19.56 -8.67 5.78
N THR A 328 18.43 -8.07 5.43
CA THR A 328 17.13 -8.41 6.02
C THR A 328 16.20 -9.05 4.99
N LEU A 329 15.12 -9.63 5.47
CA LEU A 329 14.09 -10.31 4.70
C LEU A 329 12.71 -9.94 5.22
N VAL A 330 11.86 -9.49 4.32
CA VAL A 330 10.41 -9.44 4.52
C VAL A 330 9.79 -10.59 3.74
N SER A 331 8.90 -11.38 4.34
CA SER A 331 8.26 -12.51 3.67
C SER A 331 6.81 -12.66 4.08
N GLY A 332 5.97 -13.17 3.17
CA GLY A 332 4.57 -13.46 3.50
C GLY A 332 3.89 -14.36 2.47
N GLY A 333 2.59 -14.54 2.66
CA GLY A 333 1.72 -15.37 1.81
C GLY A 333 1.43 -14.73 0.45
N GLU A 334 0.30 -15.09 -0.17
CA GLU A 334 -0.07 -14.59 -1.50
C GLU A 334 -0.21 -13.06 -1.50
N PRO A 335 0.57 -12.35 -2.35
CA PRO A 335 0.69 -10.89 -2.28
C PRO A 335 -0.52 -10.15 -2.85
N GLY A 336 -1.21 -10.69 -3.86
CA GLY A 336 -2.25 -9.97 -4.60
C GLY A 336 -3.52 -9.73 -3.78
N TYR A 337 -3.84 -10.61 -2.84
CA TYR A 337 -5.13 -10.59 -2.16
C TYR A 337 -5.02 -10.87 -0.66
N ARG A 338 -4.61 -12.08 -0.24
CA ARG A 338 -4.71 -12.48 1.18
C ARG A 338 -3.76 -11.66 2.05
N ALA A 339 -2.49 -11.56 1.65
CA ALA A 339 -1.52 -10.74 2.38
C ALA A 339 -1.87 -9.25 2.29
N THR A 340 -2.32 -8.76 1.13
CA THR A 340 -2.77 -7.36 0.97
C THR A 340 -3.97 -7.02 1.85
N SER A 341 -4.95 -7.92 1.99
CA SER A 341 -6.13 -7.68 2.83
C SER A 341 -5.77 -7.62 4.32
N GLY A 342 -4.88 -8.51 4.77
CA GLY A 342 -4.35 -8.48 6.14
C GLY A 342 -3.50 -7.24 6.42
N MET A 343 -2.60 -6.88 5.49
CA MET A 343 -1.81 -5.64 5.53
C MET A 343 -2.70 -4.39 5.67
N LEU A 344 -3.76 -4.32 4.88
CA LEU A 344 -4.69 -3.20 4.87
C LEU A 344 -5.47 -3.12 6.19
N ALA A 345 -6.02 -4.24 6.65
CA ALA A 345 -6.75 -4.32 7.92
C ALA A 345 -5.85 -3.97 9.12
N GLU A 346 -4.63 -4.51 9.17
CA GLU A 346 -3.67 -4.21 10.24
C GLU A 346 -3.22 -2.75 10.24
N SER A 347 -3.16 -2.10 9.06
CA SER A 347 -2.89 -0.67 8.97
C SER A 347 -4.02 0.15 9.60
N ALA A 348 -5.29 -0.18 9.32
CA ALA A 348 -6.42 0.51 9.93
C ALA A 348 -6.51 0.28 11.46
N LEU A 349 -6.25 -0.95 11.91
CA LEU A 349 -6.19 -1.27 13.33
C LEU A 349 -5.05 -0.53 14.04
N CYS A 350 -3.90 -0.39 13.38
CA CYS A 350 -2.75 0.34 13.91
C CYS A 350 -3.08 1.82 14.14
N LEU A 351 -3.66 2.50 13.14
CA LEU A 351 -4.08 3.91 13.25
C LEU A 351 -5.12 4.14 14.36
N TRP A 352 -5.97 3.15 14.63
CA TRP A 352 -7.03 3.24 15.63
C TRP A 352 -6.56 2.97 17.06
N GLN A 353 -5.71 1.95 17.26
CA GLN A 353 -5.46 1.34 18.57
C GLN A 353 -4.09 1.66 19.17
N ASP A 354 -3.05 1.82 18.34
CA ASP A 354 -1.68 1.85 18.83
C ASP A 354 -1.18 3.28 19.10
N ASP A 355 -0.11 3.36 19.88
CA ASP A 355 0.60 4.61 20.14
C ASP A 355 1.50 4.94 18.94
N LEU A 356 1.23 6.07 18.30
CA LEU A 356 1.80 6.42 16.99
C LEU A 356 2.41 7.82 17.02
N PRO A 357 3.43 8.09 16.18
CA PRO A 357 3.98 9.43 16.03
C PRO A 357 2.91 10.45 15.66
N GLU A 358 2.96 11.63 16.27
CA GLU A 358 2.07 12.74 15.94
C GLU A 358 2.34 13.19 14.49
N THR A 359 1.40 12.86 13.61
CA THR A 359 1.51 13.09 12.17
C THR A 359 0.15 13.48 11.61
N SER A 360 0.16 14.25 10.52
CA SER A 360 -1.06 14.66 9.82
C SER A 360 -0.74 15.00 8.36
N GLY A 361 -1.79 15.13 7.54
CA GLY A 361 -1.65 15.23 6.10
C GLY A 361 -1.46 13.88 5.43
N GLN A 362 -1.03 13.91 4.17
CA GLN A 362 -0.62 12.70 3.47
C GLN A 362 0.76 12.21 3.92
N VAL A 363 0.78 11.01 4.51
CA VAL A 363 1.95 10.36 5.10
C VAL A 363 2.06 8.91 4.63
N THR A 364 3.26 8.35 4.68
CA THR A 364 3.51 6.97 4.27
C THR A 364 3.26 5.98 5.42
N PRO A 365 3.12 4.67 5.15
CA PRO A 365 3.00 3.67 6.21
C PRO A 365 4.14 3.72 7.23
N ALA A 366 5.39 3.88 6.78
CA ALA A 366 6.54 3.98 7.67
C ALA A 366 6.51 5.23 8.56
N VAL A 367 6.04 6.37 8.06
CA VAL A 367 5.97 7.62 8.83
C VAL A 367 4.78 7.63 9.79
N ALA A 368 3.62 7.13 9.34
CA ALA A 368 2.39 7.15 10.13
C ALA A 368 2.38 6.08 11.24
N MET A 369 2.93 4.89 10.94
CA MET A 369 2.79 3.71 11.80
C MET A 369 4.11 3.03 12.16
N GLY A 370 5.11 3.09 11.27
CA GLY A 370 6.49 2.69 11.54
C GLY A 370 6.63 1.34 12.26
N GLY A 371 7.35 1.34 13.40
CA GLY A 371 7.60 0.15 14.21
C GLY A 371 6.34 -0.55 14.71
N ALA A 372 5.29 0.21 15.08
CA ALA A 372 4.04 -0.37 15.56
C ALA A 372 3.41 -1.29 14.49
N LEU A 373 3.38 -0.86 13.22
CA LEU A 373 2.86 -1.71 12.15
C LEU A 373 3.78 -2.90 11.84
N ILE A 374 5.12 -2.74 11.94
CA ILE A 374 6.06 -3.86 11.81
C ILE A 374 5.76 -4.95 12.84
N GLU A 375 5.43 -4.59 14.08
CA GLU A 375 5.10 -5.54 15.16
C GLU A 375 3.75 -6.23 14.97
N ARG A 376 2.79 -5.58 14.29
CA ARG A 376 1.46 -6.15 14.02
C ARG A 376 1.43 -7.12 12.87
N LEU A 377 2.17 -6.82 11.80
CA LEU A 377 2.12 -7.53 10.52
C LEU A 377 2.37 -9.06 10.59
N PRO A 378 3.12 -9.63 11.56
CA PRO A 378 3.17 -11.07 11.77
C PRO A 378 1.79 -11.72 11.99
N ARG A 379 0.82 -10.99 12.59
CA ARG A 379 -0.58 -11.45 12.74
C ARG A 379 -1.28 -11.63 11.40
N ALA A 380 -0.82 -10.95 10.36
CA ALA A 380 -1.28 -11.08 8.98
C ALA A 380 -0.38 -12.02 8.14
N GLY A 381 0.57 -12.72 8.79
CA GLY A 381 1.51 -13.62 8.12
C GLY A 381 2.59 -12.91 7.32
N VAL A 382 2.92 -11.66 7.68
CA VAL A 382 4.00 -10.88 7.08
C VAL A 382 5.12 -10.72 8.10
N GLU A 383 6.24 -11.37 7.83
CA GLU A 383 7.36 -11.54 8.74
C GLU A 383 8.55 -10.67 8.36
N PHE A 384 9.21 -10.08 9.36
CA PHE A 384 10.45 -9.30 9.22
C PHE A 384 11.59 -10.02 9.92
N ARG A 385 12.69 -10.26 9.22
CA ARG A 385 13.84 -11.01 9.75
C ARG A 385 15.16 -10.38 9.37
N LEU A 386 16.03 -10.21 10.36
CA LEU A 386 17.46 -10.03 10.13
C LEU A 386 18.08 -11.37 9.71
N LEU A 387 18.74 -11.41 8.56
CA LEU A 387 19.41 -12.62 8.08
C LEU A 387 20.89 -12.62 8.42
N ARG A 388 21.58 -11.50 8.19
CA ARG A 388 23.03 -11.34 8.43
C ARG A 388 23.39 -9.89 8.69
N GLU A 389 24.36 -9.70 9.58
CA GLU A 389 25.12 -8.46 9.74
C GLU A 389 26.57 -8.75 9.35
N PHE A 390 27.20 -7.76 8.74
CA PHE A 390 28.62 -7.76 8.42
C PHE A 390 29.19 -6.45 8.94
N ASP A 391 30.12 -6.56 9.89
CA ASP A 391 31.04 -5.47 10.20
C ASP A 391 32.19 -5.55 9.18
N ASP A 392 32.51 -4.43 8.52
CA ASP A 392 33.63 -4.37 7.57
C ASP A 392 35.01 -4.40 8.25
#